data_AF-A0A0F9WA99-F1
#
_entry.id   AF-A0A0F9WA99-F1
#
_cell.length_a   1.000
_cell.length_b   1.000
_cell.length_c   1.000
_cell.angle_alpha   90.00
_cell.angle_beta   90.00
_cell.angle_gamma   90.00
#
_symmetry.space_group_name_H-M   'P 1'
#
loop_
_entity.id
_entity.type
_entity.pdbx_description
1 polymer ?
#
loop_
_entity_poly.entity_id
_entity_poly.type
_entity_poly.pdbx_seq_one_letter_code
_entity_poly.pdbx_strand_id
1 'polypeptide(L)'
;MLKGEMMRKKFWITPPELYRELDEEFSFDFDPCPDPRPELYNGLDGPWGMSNFVNPPFRKSDGAFDAGPTAFIRKAIEEQQKGKSSVIIINTMAFINMLLEAGAECRSMGRVRWHDAQTGEEWKKPSNTSLFVLKGK
;
A
#
# COMPACT_ATOMS: atom_id res chain seq x y z
N MET A 1 32.52 2.16 24.49
CA MET A 1 32.36 2.24 23.03
C MET A 1 31.39 1.14 22.60
N LEU A 2 30.12 1.48 22.36
CA LEU A 2 29.17 0.52 21.80
C LEU A 2 29.33 0.55 20.28
N LYS A 3 29.62 -0.62 19.72
CA LYS A 3 29.78 -0.92 18.30
C LYS A 3 28.64 -0.26 17.51
N GLY A 4 29.02 0.41 16.42
CA GLY A 4 28.11 1.02 15.46
C GLY A 4 26.91 0.12 15.19
N GLU A 5 25.76 0.56 15.69
CA GLU A 5 24.48 0.13 15.19
C GLU A 5 24.51 0.46 13.70
N MET A 6 24.75 -0.54 12.86
CA MET A 6 24.68 -0.37 11.41
C MET A 6 23.36 0.32 11.12
N MET A 7 23.42 1.57 10.66
CA MET A 7 22.25 2.40 10.38
C MET A 7 21.40 1.63 9.37
N ARG A 8 20.42 0.89 9.87
CA ARG A 8 19.55 0.07 9.02
C ARG A 8 18.81 1.08 8.16
N LYS A 9 18.99 1.05 6.83
CA LYS A 9 18.23 1.88 5.89
C LYS A 9 16.76 1.47 6.00
N LYS A 10 16.03 2.08 6.94
CA LYS A 10 14.65 1.68 7.29
C LYS A 10 13.60 2.33 6.40
N PHE A 11 13.92 3.45 5.76
CA PHE A 11 12.93 4.28 5.08
C PHE A 11 13.35 4.53 3.64
N TRP A 12 12.49 4.14 2.70
CA TRP A 12 12.62 4.46 1.28
C TRP A 12 11.70 5.62 0.97
N ILE A 13 12.29 6.74 0.56
CA ILE A 13 11.55 7.95 0.19
C ILE A 13 11.11 7.89 -1.28
N THR A 14 10.01 8.57 -1.60
CA THR A 14 9.55 8.73 -2.99
C THR A 14 10.50 9.66 -3.73
N PRO A 15 10.95 9.35 -4.96
CA PRO A 15 11.71 10.29 -5.77
C PRO A 15 10.99 11.65 -5.89
N PRO A 16 11.68 12.80 -5.68
CA PRO A 16 11.03 14.11 -5.65
C PRO A 16 10.24 14.45 -6.93
N GLU A 17 10.71 13.98 -8.08
CA GLU A 17 10.06 14.21 -9.38
C GLU A 17 8.74 13.44 -9.46
N LEU A 18 8.72 12.17 -9.06
CA LEU A 18 7.50 11.38 -9.02
C LEU A 18 6.48 11.95 -8.02
N TYR A 19 6.94 12.41 -6.85
CA TYR A 19 6.06 13.07 -5.90
C TYR A 19 5.45 14.34 -6.51
N ARG A 20 6.26 15.18 -7.18
CA ARG A 20 5.81 16.42 -7.80
C ARG A 20 4.78 16.18 -8.91
N GLU A 21 5.02 15.20 -9.78
CA GLU A 21 4.07 14.84 -10.86
C GLU A 21 2.70 14.43 -10.28
N LEU A 22 2.70 13.62 -9.22
CA LEU A 22 1.48 13.22 -8.54
C LEU A 22 0.83 14.38 -7.77
N ASP A 23 1.61 15.24 -7.14
CA ASP A 23 1.09 16.40 -6.40
C ASP A 23 0.47 17.43 -7.34
N GLU A 24 1.05 17.64 -8.53
CA GLU A 24 0.46 18.45 -9.58
C GLU A 24 -0.91 17.91 -10.05
N GLU A 25 -1.07 16.58 -10.11
CA GLU A 25 -2.33 15.93 -10.49
C GLU A 25 -3.38 15.94 -9.37
N PHE A 26 -2.96 15.69 -8.13
CA PHE A 26 -3.87 15.38 -7.02
C PHE A 26 -3.91 16.42 -5.90
N SER A 27 -3.03 17.42 -5.91
CA SER A 27 -2.95 18.55 -4.96
C SER A 27 -2.98 18.11 -3.51
N PHE A 28 -1.91 17.45 -3.04
CA PHE A 28 -1.84 16.89 -1.70
C PHE A 28 -1.83 17.98 -0.62
N ASP A 29 -2.61 17.77 0.44
CA ASP A 29 -2.63 18.62 1.63
C ASP A 29 -2.13 17.90 2.89
N PHE A 30 -1.77 16.61 2.77
CA PHE A 30 -1.32 15.79 3.89
C PHE A 30 -0.50 14.57 3.46
N ASP A 31 0.49 14.22 4.28
CA ASP A 31 1.31 13.01 4.16
C ASP A 31 1.34 12.29 5.52
N PRO A 32 0.71 11.11 5.67
CA PRO A 32 0.77 10.30 6.90
C PRO A 32 2.12 9.59 7.09
N CYS A 33 3.00 9.61 6.09
CA CYS A 33 4.31 8.95 6.10
C CYS A 33 5.44 9.95 5.81
N PRO A 34 5.49 11.13 6.48
CA PRO A 34 6.40 12.21 6.10
C PRO A 34 7.85 11.85 6.36
N ASP A 35 8.74 12.43 5.55
CA ASP A 35 10.18 12.44 5.78
C ASP A 35 10.69 13.89 5.79
N PRO A 36 11.41 14.33 6.85
CA PRO A 36 11.72 13.58 8.07
C PRO A 36 10.47 13.34 8.92
N ARG A 37 10.33 12.11 9.45
CA ARG A 37 9.21 11.77 10.34
C ARG A 37 9.41 12.44 11.71
N PRO A 38 8.43 13.21 12.23
CA PRO A 38 8.55 13.77 13.57
C PRO A 38 8.64 12.68 14.65
N GLU A 39 9.29 13.01 15.77
CA GLU A 39 9.41 12.07 16.89
C GLU A 39 8.03 11.69 17.44
N LEU A 40 7.83 10.41 17.77
CA LEU A 40 6.56 9.86 18.24
C LEU A 40 5.35 10.04 17.28
N TYR A 41 5.56 10.54 16.07
CA TYR A 41 4.47 10.73 15.11
C TYR A 41 3.94 9.39 14.60
N ASN A 42 2.64 9.19 14.78
CA ASN A 42 1.88 8.07 14.26
C ASN A 42 0.90 8.54 13.17
N GLY A 43 1.22 8.25 11.91
CA GLY A 43 0.38 8.63 10.76
C GLY A 43 -0.98 7.93 10.69
N LEU A 44 -1.26 6.97 11.59
CA LEU A 44 -2.57 6.33 11.71
C LEU A 44 -3.49 7.07 12.71
N ASP A 45 -2.94 7.97 13.52
CA ASP A 45 -3.70 8.72 14.52
C ASP A 45 -4.29 10.00 13.93
N GLY A 46 -5.49 10.35 14.39
CA GLY A 46 -6.16 11.59 14.00
C GLY A 46 -6.80 11.56 12.60
N PRO A 47 -7.44 12.67 12.19
CA PRO A 47 -7.99 12.84 10.86
C PRO A 47 -6.90 13.11 9.82
N TRP A 48 -7.06 12.57 8.62
CA TRP A 48 -6.21 12.90 7.46
C TRP A 48 -6.71 14.17 6.74
N GLY A 49 -5.94 14.68 5.78
CA GLY A 49 -6.32 15.80 4.91
C GLY A 49 -7.36 15.42 3.85
N MET A 50 -7.73 16.36 2.99
CA MET A 50 -8.67 16.12 1.89
C MET A 50 -8.04 15.34 0.74
N SER A 51 -6.75 15.53 0.47
CA SER A 51 -6.00 14.81 -0.56
C SER A 51 -4.65 14.37 0.01
N ASN A 52 -4.49 13.05 0.18
CA ASN A 52 -3.38 12.49 0.95
C ASN A 52 -2.42 11.73 0.04
N PHE A 53 -1.10 11.89 0.20
CA PHE A 53 -0.12 11.02 -0.44
C PHE A 53 0.41 9.97 0.53
N VAL A 54 0.25 8.69 0.23
CA VAL A 54 0.57 7.59 1.15
C VAL A 54 1.65 6.69 0.54
N ASN A 55 2.88 6.84 1.02
CA ASN A 55 4.00 5.92 0.80
C ASN A 55 4.31 5.16 2.11
N PRO A 56 3.54 4.10 2.45
CA PRO A 56 3.65 3.44 3.73
C PRO A 56 4.90 2.56 3.83
N PRO A 57 5.30 2.13 5.05
CA PRO A 57 6.33 1.12 5.21
C PRO A 57 6.03 -0.12 4.37
N PHE A 58 7.03 -0.67 3.67
CA PHE A 58 6.83 -1.83 2.78
C PHE A 58 6.60 -3.13 3.55
N ARG A 59 7.06 -3.19 4.81
CA ARG A 59 6.85 -4.30 5.72
C ARG A 59 6.43 -3.77 7.07
N LYS A 60 5.68 -4.58 7.80
CA LYS A 60 5.28 -4.29 9.19
C LYS A 60 6.49 -4.03 10.11
N SER A 61 7.58 -4.77 9.91
CA SER A 61 8.84 -4.63 10.65
C SER A 61 9.56 -3.29 10.44
N ASP A 62 9.22 -2.58 9.37
CA ASP A 62 9.90 -1.34 8.97
C ASP A 62 9.12 -0.11 9.48
N GLY A 63 7.86 -0.30 9.88
CA GLY A 63 6.99 0.77 10.34
C GLY A 63 7.13 1.08 11.84
N ALA A 64 6.84 2.32 12.19
CA ALA A 64 6.63 2.71 13.58
C ALA A 64 5.36 2.05 14.14
N PHE A 65 5.32 1.82 15.46
CA PHE A 65 4.15 1.25 16.15
C PHE A 65 3.66 -0.09 15.57
N ASP A 66 4.57 -0.88 14.96
CA ASP A 66 4.25 -2.19 14.35
C ASP A 66 3.16 -2.07 13.25
N ALA A 67 3.14 -0.92 12.55
CA ALA A 67 2.20 -0.63 11.47
C ALA A 67 2.84 -0.88 10.09
N GLY A 68 2.31 -1.87 9.35
CA GLY A 68 2.69 -2.14 7.96
C GLY A 68 1.73 -1.52 6.95
N PRO A 69 1.89 -1.84 5.64
CA PRO A 69 1.11 -1.22 4.58
C PRO A 69 -0.40 -1.48 4.75
N THR A 70 -0.79 -2.67 5.20
CA THR A 70 -2.20 -3.01 5.48
C THR A 70 -2.87 -2.07 6.50
N ALA A 71 -2.13 -1.55 7.48
CA ALA A 71 -2.69 -0.62 8.46
C ALA A 71 -3.04 0.74 7.81
N PHE A 72 -2.14 1.26 6.98
CA PHE A 72 -2.38 2.49 6.22
C PHE A 72 -3.49 2.32 5.17
N ILE A 73 -3.59 1.17 4.50
CA ILE A 73 -4.71 0.90 3.58
C ILE A 73 -6.06 0.93 4.31
N ARG A 74 -6.16 0.33 5.51
CA ARG A 74 -7.39 0.39 6.30
C ARG A 74 -7.75 1.82 6.67
N LYS A 75 -6.76 2.59 7.13
CA LYS A 75 -6.94 4.00 7.46
C LYS A 75 -7.38 4.83 6.26
N ALA A 76 -6.77 4.63 5.09
CA ALA A 76 -7.19 5.30 3.86
C ALA A 76 -8.65 5.00 3.50
N ILE A 77 -9.10 3.75 3.65
CA ILE A 77 -10.51 3.36 3.44
C ILE A 77 -11.43 4.07 4.46
N GLU A 78 -11.03 4.15 5.73
CA GLU A 78 -11.80 4.88 6.76
C GLU A 78 -11.92 6.38 6.44
N GLU A 79 -10.87 7.01 5.92
CA GLU A 79 -10.90 8.43 5.55
C GLU A 79 -11.66 8.65 4.22
N GLN A 80 -11.60 7.69 3.30
CA GLN A 80 -12.43 7.67 2.09
C GLN A 80 -13.91 7.69 2.41
N GLN A 81 -14.35 6.91 3.39
CA GLN A 81 -15.74 6.91 3.87
C GLN A 81 -16.18 8.28 4.43
N LYS A 82 -15.23 9.17 4.76
CA LYS A 82 -15.47 10.54 5.23
C LYS A 82 -15.35 11.57 4.10
N GLY A 83 -15.21 11.14 2.84
CA GLY A 83 -15.10 12.01 1.67
C GLY A 83 -13.68 12.51 1.36
N LYS A 84 -12.65 11.93 1.99
CA LYS A 84 -11.24 12.29 1.76
C LYS A 84 -10.59 11.35 0.75
N SER A 85 -9.68 11.85 -0.05
CA SER A 85 -8.99 11.07 -1.08
C SER A 85 -7.58 10.71 -0.63
N SER A 86 -7.09 9.53 -1.02
CA SER A 86 -5.70 9.14 -0.80
C SER A 86 -5.12 8.54 -2.07
N VAL A 87 -3.99 9.06 -2.51
CA VAL A 87 -3.13 8.49 -3.54
C VAL A 87 -2.11 7.62 -2.84
N ILE A 88 -2.08 6.34 -3.18
CA ILE A 88 -1.36 5.32 -2.41
C ILE A 88 -0.38 4.61 -3.34
N ILE A 89 0.90 4.60 -2.96
CA ILE A 89 1.94 3.84 -3.65
C ILE A 89 2.36 2.64 -2.79
N ILE A 90 2.23 1.44 -3.33
CA ILE A 90 2.64 0.19 -2.65
C ILE A 90 3.29 -0.76 -3.66
N ASN A 91 4.28 -1.51 -3.18
CA ASN A 91 4.93 -2.52 -4.00
C ASN A 91 3.98 -3.66 -4.35
N THR A 92 4.12 -4.17 -5.56
CA THR A 92 3.36 -5.31 -6.09
C THR A 92 4.28 -6.27 -6.84
N MET A 93 3.73 -7.41 -7.24
CA MET A 93 4.45 -8.37 -8.07
C MET A 93 4.53 -7.86 -9.52
N ALA A 94 5.65 -8.09 -10.21
CA ALA A 94 5.88 -7.60 -11.57
C ALA A 94 4.74 -7.96 -12.54
N PHE A 95 4.18 -9.17 -12.46
CA PHE A 95 3.07 -9.59 -13.32
C PHE A 95 1.80 -8.76 -13.15
N ILE A 96 1.59 -8.13 -11.98
CA ILE A 96 0.46 -7.23 -11.76
C ILE A 96 0.63 -5.98 -12.62
N ASN A 97 1.82 -5.38 -12.63
CA ASN A 97 2.12 -4.22 -13.50
C ASN A 97 2.01 -4.61 -14.97
N MET A 98 2.56 -5.75 -15.38
CA MET A 98 2.42 -6.24 -16.77
C MET A 98 0.95 -6.36 -17.20
N LEU A 99 0.07 -6.84 -16.31
CA LEU A 99 -1.37 -6.95 -16.59
C LEU A 99 -2.04 -5.58 -16.68
N LEU A 100 -1.70 -4.64 -15.78
CA LEU A 100 -2.22 -3.27 -15.82
C LEU A 100 -1.76 -2.51 -17.08
N GLU A 101 -0.49 -2.63 -17.45
CA GLU A 101 0.09 -2.05 -18.68
C GLU A 101 -0.55 -2.63 -19.96
N ALA A 102 -0.98 -3.90 -19.92
CA ALA A 102 -1.74 -4.53 -20.99
C ALA A 102 -3.22 -4.08 -21.04
N GLY A 103 -3.68 -3.26 -20.09
CA GLY A 103 -5.05 -2.78 -20.00
C GLY A 103 -6.04 -3.76 -19.38
N ALA A 104 -5.58 -4.68 -18.52
CA ALA A 104 -6.46 -5.63 -17.86
C ALA A 104 -7.44 -4.96 -16.88
N GLU A 105 -8.68 -5.45 -16.84
CA GLU A 105 -9.60 -5.12 -15.73
C GLU A 105 -9.16 -5.89 -14.48
N CYS A 106 -9.04 -5.20 -13.33
CA CYS A 106 -8.71 -5.83 -12.05
C CYS A 106 -9.95 -5.91 -11.14
N ARG A 107 -10.16 -7.05 -10.48
CA ARG A 107 -11.25 -7.26 -9.49
C ARG A 107 -10.73 -7.99 -8.26
N SER A 108 -11.20 -7.61 -7.07
CA SER A 108 -10.94 -8.36 -5.85
C SER A 108 -11.79 -9.62 -5.83
N MET A 109 -11.16 -10.78 -5.63
CA MET A 109 -11.84 -12.05 -5.38
C MET A 109 -11.82 -12.44 -3.90
N GLY A 110 -11.30 -11.55 -3.04
CA GLY A 110 -11.13 -11.83 -1.61
C GLY A 110 -10.25 -13.06 -1.40
N ARG A 111 -10.64 -13.94 -0.48
CA ARG A 111 -9.91 -15.17 -0.16
C ARG A 111 -10.61 -16.38 -0.77
N VAL A 112 -10.21 -16.75 -1.98
CA VAL A 112 -10.83 -17.83 -2.76
C VAL A 112 -10.49 -19.19 -2.16
N ARG A 113 -11.51 -19.95 -1.75
CA ARG A 113 -11.37 -21.34 -1.27
C ARG A 113 -11.20 -22.28 -2.46
N TRP A 114 -9.98 -22.37 -2.96
CA TRP A 114 -9.63 -23.28 -4.05
C TRP A 114 -9.86 -24.74 -3.64
N HIS A 115 -10.29 -25.57 -4.58
CA HIS A 115 -10.40 -27.01 -4.39
C HIS A 115 -9.12 -27.70 -4.83
N ASP A 116 -8.66 -28.66 -4.03
CA ASP A 116 -7.63 -29.59 -4.45
C ASP A 116 -8.10 -30.38 -5.67
N ALA A 117 -7.25 -30.49 -6.70
CA ALA A 117 -7.63 -31.09 -7.97
C ALA A 117 -7.85 -32.62 -7.90
N GLN A 118 -7.31 -33.29 -6.89
CA GLN A 118 -7.39 -34.74 -6.73
C GLN A 118 -8.44 -35.15 -5.70
N THR A 119 -8.48 -34.45 -4.56
CA THR A 119 -9.35 -34.80 -3.43
C THR A 119 -10.64 -33.99 -3.41
N GLY A 120 -10.68 -32.85 -4.10
CA GLY A 120 -11.80 -31.89 -4.04
C GLY A 120 -11.86 -31.09 -2.73
N GLU A 121 -10.94 -31.33 -1.79
CA GLU A 121 -10.92 -30.63 -0.50
C GLU A 121 -10.68 -29.13 -0.68
N GLU A 122 -11.39 -28.32 0.11
CA GLU A 122 -11.20 -26.87 0.11
C GLU A 122 -9.90 -26.47 0.81
N TRP A 123 -9.21 -25.47 0.24
CA TRP A 123 -8.07 -24.84 0.87
C TRP A 123 -8.51 -24.07 2.13
N LYS A 124 -8.15 -24.61 3.29
CA LYS A 124 -8.53 -24.09 4.63
C LYS A 124 -8.01 -22.69 4.98
N LYS A 125 -6.91 -22.24 4.35
CA LYS A 125 -6.26 -20.94 4.64
C LYS A 125 -5.94 -20.21 3.33
N PRO A 126 -6.96 -19.80 2.57
CA PRO A 126 -6.75 -19.20 1.26
C PRO A 126 -6.06 -17.85 1.35
N SER A 127 -5.19 -17.54 0.40
CA SER A 127 -4.58 -16.21 0.24
C SER A 127 -5.58 -15.19 -0.32
N ASN A 128 -5.26 -13.90 -0.23
CA ASN A 128 -5.99 -12.88 -1.00
C ASN A 128 -5.69 -13.06 -2.49
N THR A 129 -6.72 -12.93 -3.31
CA THR A 129 -6.69 -13.18 -4.75
C THR A 129 -7.28 -12.00 -5.49
N SER A 130 -6.59 -11.56 -6.55
CA SER A 130 -7.12 -10.64 -7.55
C SER A 130 -7.37 -11.39 -8.86
N LEU A 131 -8.49 -11.08 -9.50
CA LEU A 131 -8.80 -11.50 -10.86
C LEU A 131 -8.37 -10.40 -11.83
N PHE A 132 -7.77 -10.80 -12.95
CA PHE A 132 -7.46 -9.92 -14.07
C PHE A 132 -8.14 -10.43 -15.33
N VAL A 133 -8.75 -9.53 -16.11
CA VAL A 133 -9.42 -9.87 -17.38
C VAL A 133 -8.70 -9.16 -18.52
N LEU A 134 -8.11 -9.94 -19.43
CA LEU A 134 -7.59 -9.47 -20.71
C LEU A 134 -8.64 -9.70 -21.79
N LYS A 135 -9.19 -8.63 -22.34
CA LYS A 135 -10.15 -8.71 -23.46
C LYS A 135 -9.38 -8.83 -24.77
N GLY A 136 -9.78 -9.78 -25.61
CA GLY A 136 -9.28 -9.86 -26.99
C GLY A 136 -9.59 -8.59 -27.77
N LYS A 137 -8.75 -8.26 -28.74
CA LYS A 137 -8.95 -7.15 -29.68
C LYS A 137 -9.63 -7.64 -30.94
#